data_AF-A0A961IL44-F1
#
_entry.id   AF-A0A961IL44-F1
#
_cell.length_a   1.000
_cell.length_b   1.000
_cell.length_c   1.000
_cell.angle_alpha   90.00
_cell.angle_beta   90.00
_cell.angle_gamma   90.00
#
_symmetry.space_group_name_H-M   'P 1'
#
loop_
_entity.id
_entity.type
_entity.pdbx_description
1 polymer ?
#
loop_
_entity_poly.entity_id
_entity_poly.type
_entity_poly.pdbx_seq_one_letter_code
_entity_poly.pdbx_strand_id
1 'polypeptide(L)'
;MIESELTGFLSLEALLVPIVVTVLMLALYGGWRWLYPLLSGSTEAIAEIQRLSPRYGRTRPRKTLWVDCSYQFEARGRTYEGECVLPLRYFFGKGLPLQPILDDDQVGLSVLAVKSSTYVGGEQIEHVLLGMRSSLPVRYRNRNPAHHTPMPDRERVSTQIKHRTA
;
A
#
# COMPACT_ATOMS: atom_id res chain seq x y z
N MET A 1 -40.40 59.38 -34.56
CA MET A 1 -40.56 58.83 -35.92
C MET A 1 -39.55 57.71 -36.04
N ILE A 2 -40.06 56.48 -36.01
CA ILE A 2 -39.42 55.20 -36.37
C ILE A 2 -38.32 54.71 -35.41
N GLU A 3 -38.80 54.16 -34.29
CA GLU A 3 -38.19 52.99 -33.65
C GLU A 3 -38.43 51.77 -34.53
N SER A 4 -37.40 51.29 -35.23
CA SER A 4 -37.29 49.96 -35.88
C SER A 4 -36.00 50.05 -36.68
N GLU A 5 -34.96 49.25 -36.47
CA GLU A 5 -34.94 47.80 -36.60
C GLU A 5 -33.69 47.31 -35.86
N LEU A 6 -33.82 47.03 -34.57
CA LEU A 6 -32.73 46.52 -33.74
C LEU A 6 -32.96 45.06 -33.36
N THR A 7 -33.45 44.22 -34.27
CA THR A 7 -33.63 42.78 -34.01
C THR A 7 -33.86 42.02 -35.32
N GLY A 8 -32.82 41.43 -35.86
CA GLY A 8 -32.94 40.51 -36.98
C GLY A 8 -31.56 40.01 -37.36
N PHE A 9 -31.38 38.69 -37.39
CA PHE A 9 -30.12 37.99 -37.67
C PHE A 9 -29.19 37.77 -36.47
N LEU A 10 -29.69 37.13 -35.42
CA LEU A 10 -28.91 36.02 -34.86
C LEU A 10 -29.10 34.85 -35.83
N SER A 11 -28.15 34.65 -36.74
CA SER A 11 -28.19 33.52 -37.68
C SER A 11 -28.34 32.22 -36.90
N LEU A 12 -29.18 31.30 -37.39
CA LEU A 12 -29.41 30.00 -36.76
C LEU A 12 -28.09 29.25 -36.47
N GLU A 13 -27.08 29.50 -37.31
CA GLU A 13 -25.71 29.01 -37.20
C GLU A 13 -24.97 29.54 -35.96
N ALA A 14 -25.16 30.82 -35.60
CA ALA A 14 -24.55 31.43 -34.42
C ALA A 14 -25.07 30.84 -33.09
N LEU A 15 -26.27 30.25 -33.09
CA LEU A 15 -26.86 29.53 -31.96
C LEU A 15 -26.51 28.04 -31.96
N LEU A 16 -26.34 27.41 -33.12
CA LEU A 16 -26.02 25.98 -33.23
C LEU A 16 -24.60 25.66 -32.80
N VAL A 17 -23.61 26.48 -33.15
CA VAL A 17 -22.20 26.28 -32.78
C VAL A 17 -22.00 26.16 -31.26
N PRO A 18 -22.47 27.10 -30.41
CA PRO A 18 -22.28 26.99 -28.97
C PRO A 18 -23.04 25.80 -28.35
N ILE A 19 -24.18 25.40 -28.91
CA ILE A 19 -24.93 24.21 -28.47
C ILE A 19 -24.15 22.94 -28.78
N VAL A 20 -23.62 22.79 -29.99
CA VAL A 20 -22.80 21.62 -30.36
C VAL A 20 -21.54 21.56 -29.51
N VAL A 21 -20.87 22.69 -29.28
CA VAL A 21 -19.67 22.75 -28.43
C VAL A 21 -19.98 22.39 -26.98
N THR A 22 -21.09 22.89 -26.42
CA THR A 22 -21.47 22.54 -25.04
C THR A 22 -21.86 21.07 -24.88
N VAL A 23 -22.59 20.50 -25.85
CA VAL A 23 -22.91 19.07 -25.86
C VAL A 23 -21.64 18.21 -25.98
N LEU A 24 -20.70 18.61 -26.84
CA LEU A 24 -19.42 17.89 -27.00
C LEU A 24 -18.58 17.95 -25.72
N MET A 25 -18.51 19.11 -25.06
CA MET A 25 -17.82 19.29 -23.78
C MET A 25 -18.47 18.45 -22.67
N LEU A 26 -19.80 18.43 -22.59
CA LEU A 26 -20.55 17.59 -21.64
C LEU A 26 -20.32 16.10 -21.87
N ALA A 27 -20.28 15.65 -23.14
CA ALA A 27 -20.01 14.26 -23.49
C ALA A 27 -18.56 13.85 -23.17
N LEU A 28 -17.58 14.71 -23.47
CA LEU A 28 -16.17 14.48 -23.14
C LEU A 28 -15.94 14.47 -21.62
N TYR A 29 -16.51 15.42 -20.89
CA TYR A 29 -16.38 15.49 -19.44
C TYR A 29 -17.10 14.34 -18.74
N GLY A 30 -18.30 13.99 -19.23
CA GLY A 30 -19.04 12.81 -18.80
C GLY A 30 -18.23 11.54 -19.01
N GLY A 31 -17.75 11.30 -20.23
CA GLY A 31 -16.93 10.14 -20.56
C GLY A 31 -15.64 10.03 -19.73
N TRP A 32 -14.94 11.15 -19.52
CA TRP A 32 -13.73 11.18 -18.70
C TRP A 32 -14.02 10.83 -17.23
N ARG A 33 -15.14 11.31 -16.68
CA ARG A 33 -15.54 11.04 -15.28
C ARG A 33 -15.79 9.55 -15.02
N TRP A 34 -16.23 8.80 -16.04
CA TRP A 34 -16.41 7.35 -15.96
C TRP A 34 -15.13 6.55 -16.27
N LEU A 35 -14.30 7.01 -17.20
CA LEU A 35 -13.05 6.31 -17.56
C LEU A 35 -11.94 6.49 -16.52
N TYR A 36 -11.88 7.64 -15.84
CA TYR A 36 -10.82 7.96 -14.88
C TYR A 36 -10.70 6.95 -13.72
N PRO A 37 -11.79 6.55 -13.03
CA PRO A 37 -11.70 5.52 -11.98
C PRO A 37 -11.27 4.14 -12.52
N LEU A 38 -11.64 3.77 -13.76
CA LEU A 38 -11.18 2.52 -14.38
C LEU A 38 -9.66 2.54 -14.63
N LEU A 39 -9.14 3.67 -15.11
CA LEU A 39 -7.71 3.85 -15.41
C LEU A 39 -6.84 4.08 -14.16
N SER A 40 -7.43 4.61 -13.10
CA SER A 40 -6.77 4.90 -11.81
C SER A 40 -6.96 3.80 -10.76
N GLY A 41 -7.45 2.62 -11.17
CA GLY A 41 -7.61 1.47 -10.30
C GLY A 41 -6.34 1.12 -9.53
N SER A 42 -6.51 0.75 -8.26
CA SER A 42 -5.45 0.21 -7.42
C SER A 42 -5.46 -1.32 -7.50
N THR A 43 -4.30 -1.92 -7.74
CA THR A 43 -4.14 -3.37 -7.79
C THR A 43 -3.36 -3.83 -6.57
N GLU A 44 -3.51 -5.10 -6.25
CA GLU A 44 -2.99 -5.74 -5.06
C GLU A 44 -1.94 -6.78 -5.45
N ALA A 45 -0.74 -6.67 -4.90
CA ALA A 45 0.36 -7.63 -5.03
C ALA A 45 0.75 -8.19 -3.66
N ILE A 46 1.52 -9.26 -3.66
CA ILE A 46 2.21 -9.78 -2.46
C ILE A 46 3.66 -9.36 -2.59
N ALA A 47 4.18 -8.69 -1.57
CA ALA A 47 5.58 -8.35 -1.46
C ALA A 47 6.28 -9.34 -0.53
N GLU A 48 7.53 -9.66 -0.85
CA GLU A 48 8.44 -10.40 0.00
C GLU A 48 9.23 -9.44 0.89
N ILE A 49 9.33 -9.77 2.16
CA ILE A 49 10.09 -9.00 3.14
C ILE A 49 11.56 -9.40 2.99
N GLN A 50 12.41 -8.42 2.69
CA GLN A 50 13.83 -8.61 2.47
C GLN A 50 14.64 -8.42 3.76
N ARG A 51 14.27 -7.41 4.56
CA ARG A 51 14.99 -7.09 5.80
C ARG A 51 14.04 -6.60 6.88
N LEU A 52 14.37 -6.94 8.12
CA LEU A 52 13.67 -6.47 9.32
C LEU A 52 14.66 -5.90 10.33
N SER A 53 14.40 -4.68 10.79
CA SER A 53 15.19 -4.05 11.85
C SER A 53 14.29 -3.56 12.99
N PRO A 54 14.58 -3.93 14.25
CA PRO A 54 13.80 -3.46 15.40
C PRO A 54 13.91 -1.95 15.58
N ARG A 55 12.78 -1.28 15.82
CA ARG A 55 12.72 0.18 16.06
C ARG A 55 12.59 0.50 17.54
N TYR A 56 13.68 0.95 18.15
CA TYR A 56 13.75 1.21 19.59
C TYR A 56 12.95 2.44 20.04
N GLY A 57 12.15 2.26 21.09
CA GLY A 57 11.48 3.35 21.81
C GLY A 57 12.43 4.13 22.73
N ARG A 58 12.03 5.34 23.14
CA ARG A 58 12.84 6.25 23.98
C ARG A 58 12.94 5.86 25.46
N THR A 59 12.06 5.01 25.99
CA THR A 59 12.03 4.65 27.42
C THR A 59 13.10 3.60 27.74
N ARG A 60 13.79 3.71 28.89
CA ARG A 60 14.70 2.66 29.42
C ARG A 60 13.94 1.64 30.27
N PRO A 61 14.22 0.32 30.16
CA PRO A 61 14.99 -0.33 29.08
C PRO A 61 14.31 -0.11 27.72
N ARG A 62 15.11 0.01 26.64
CA ARG A 62 14.60 0.28 25.28
C ARG A 62 13.66 -0.84 24.86
N LYS A 63 12.36 -0.56 24.86
CA LYS A 63 11.31 -1.49 24.44
C LYS A 63 10.95 -1.24 22.99
N THR A 64 10.91 -2.30 22.20
CA THR A 64 10.51 -2.26 20.78
C THR A 64 9.18 -2.97 20.58
N LEU A 65 8.23 -2.26 19.97
CA LEU A 65 6.93 -2.79 19.52
C LEU A 65 6.74 -2.68 18.00
N TRP A 66 7.68 -2.04 17.32
CA TRP A 66 7.63 -1.71 15.90
C TRP A 66 8.91 -2.19 15.23
N VAL A 67 8.79 -2.64 13.99
CA VAL A 67 9.89 -3.17 13.20
C VAL A 67 9.88 -2.42 11.88
N ASP A 68 11.01 -1.81 11.54
CA ASP A 68 11.23 -1.25 10.23
C ASP A 68 11.49 -2.40 9.25
N CYS A 69 10.83 -2.37 8.10
CA CYS A 69 10.75 -3.46 7.16
C CYS A 69 11.03 -2.95 5.76
N SER A 70 11.98 -3.56 5.06
CA SER A 70 12.13 -3.43 3.63
C SER A 70 11.46 -4.61 2.92
N TYR A 71 10.76 -4.32 1.84
CA TYR A 71 10.05 -5.31 1.05
C TYR A 71 10.24 -5.07 -0.44
N GLN A 72 10.02 -6.13 -1.21
CA GLN A 72 10.15 -6.15 -2.64
C GLN A 72 8.97 -6.87 -3.27
N PHE A 73 8.45 -6.36 -4.39
CA PHE A 73 7.40 -7.04 -5.15
C PHE A 73 7.59 -6.86 -6.64
N GLU A 74 7.08 -7.83 -7.40
CA GLU A 74 7.06 -7.75 -8.86
C GLU A 74 5.71 -7.22 -9.36
N ALA A 75 5.77 -6.25 -10.26
CA ALA A 75 4.62 -5.77 -10.99
C ALA A 75 5.01 -5.49 -12.45
N ARG A 76 4.27 -6.06 -13.40
CA ARG A 76 4.46 -5.82 -14.84
C ARG A 76 5.89 -6.16 -15.34
N GLY A 77 6.47 -7.24 -14.84
CA GLY A 77 7.82 -7.68 -15.22
C GLY A 77 8.94 -6.75 -14.72
N ARG A 78 8.66 -5.89 -13.73
CA ARG A 78 9.65 -5.08 -13.04
C ARG A 78 9.54 -5.29 -11.54
N THR A 79 10.68 -5.19 -10.88
CA THR A 79 10.78 -5.33 -9.43
C THR A 79 10.79 -3.96 -8.78
N TYR A 80 10.00 -3.81 -7.71
CA TYR A 80 9.84 -2.59 -6.95
C TYR A 80 10.16 -2.84 -5.49
N GLU A 81 10.82 -1.87 -4.87
CA GLU A 81 11.18 -1.91 -3.45
C GLU A 81 10.42 -0.85 -2.67
N GLY A 82 10.26 -1.12 -1.38
CA GLY A 82 9.57 -0.23 -0.46
C GLY A 82 10.00 -0.47 0.97
N GLU A 83 9.77 0.56 1.79
CA GLU A 83 10.02 0.51 3.22
C GLU A 83 8.73 0.80 3.98
N CYS A 84 8.56 0.18 5.13
CA CYS A 84 7.44 0.43 6.01
C CYS A 84 7.75 0.11 7.46
N VAL A 85 6.91 0.61 8.36
CA VAL A 85 7.00 0.33 9.79
C VAL A 85 5.84 -0.58 10.15
N LEU A 86 6.15 -1.77 10.64
CA LEU A 86 5.16 -2.79 10.99
C LEU A 86 5.13 -3.00 12.50
N PRO A 87 3.95 -3.11 13.13
CA PRO A 87 3.88 -3.48 14.53
C PRO A 87 4.30 -4.95 14.68
N LEU A 88 5.01 -5.29 15.75
CA LEU A 88 5.53 -6.65 16.02
C LEU A 88 4.41 -7.71 15.92
N ARG A 89 3.19 -7.37 16.34
CA ARG A 89 1.99 -8.22 16.26
C ARG A 89 1.67 -8.75 14.85
N TYR A 90 2.13 -8.07 13.81
CA TYR A 90 1.93 -8.50 12.42
C TYR A 90 2.55 -9.87 12.13
N PHE A 91 3.67 -10.18 12.78
CA PHE A 91 4.44 -11.41 12.58
C PHE A 91 3.93 -12.58 13.42
N PHE A 92 3.38 -12.31 14.61
CA PHE A 92 3.00 -13.36 15.58
C PHE A 92 1.52 -13.77 15.52
N GLY A 93 0.70 -13.14 14.67
CA GLY A 93 -0.74 -13.44 14.59
C GLY A 93 -1.52 -13.07 15.86
N LYS A 94 -2.85 -13.18 15.80
CA LYS A 94 -3.71 -12.86 16.95
C LYS A 94 -3.61 -13.98 18.00
N GLY A 95 -3.20 -13.64 19.23
CA GLY A 95 -3.28 -14.55 20.39
C GLY A 95 -1.95 -15.01 20.98
N LEU A 96 -0.82 -14.64 20.38
CA LEU A 96 0.50 -14.92 20.93
C LEU A 96 0.87 -13.86 21.99
N PRO A 97 1.28 -14.25 23.21
CA PRO A 97 1.78 -13.30 24.20
C PRO A 97 3.10 -12.71 23.68
N LEU A 98 3.00 -11.49 23.17
CA LEU A 98 4.12 -10.73 22.64
C LEU A 98 4.88 -10.11 23.82
N GLN A 99 6.12 -10.53 24.03
CA GLN A 99 7.02 -9.75 24.85
C GLN A 99 7.74 -8.73 23.96
N PRO A 100 7.90 -7.47 24.43
CA PRO A 100 8.66 -6.47 23.69
C PRO A 100 10.10 -6.96 23.50
N ILE A 101 10.74 -6.58 22.39
CA ILE A 101 12.18 -6.78 22.26
C ILE A 101 12.84 -5.84 23.27
N LEU A 102 13.65 -6.41 24.17
CA LEU A 102 14.40 -5.69 25.17
C LEU A 102 15.82 -5.52 24.66
N ASP A 103 16.28 -4.29 24.52
CA ASP A 103 17.70 -4.02 24.28
C ASP A 103 18.36 -3.76 25.63
N ASP A 104 19.31 -4.61 26.01
CA ASP A 104 20.09 -4.39 27.23
C ASP A 104 21.27 -3.46 26.91
N ASP A 105 21.22 -2.22 27.43
CA ASP A 105 22.28 -1.22 27.27
C ASP A 105 23.64 -1.72 27.82
N GLN A 106 23.67 -2.74 28.70
CA GLN A 106 24.92 -3.28 29.27
C GLN A 106 25.61 -4.30 28.37
N VAL A 107 24.83 -5.04 27.58
CA VAL A 107 25.33 -6.14 26.73
C VAL A 107 25.28 -5.77 25.25
N GLY A 108 24.49 -4.76 24.88
CA GLY A 108 24.29 -4.35 23.48
C GLY A 108 23.57 -5.40 22.64
N LEU A 109 22.83 -6.32 23.29
CA LEU A 109 22.13 -7.41 22.65
C LEU A 109 20.63 -7.24 22.82
N SER A 110 19.94 -7.36 21.68
CA SER A 110 18.48 -7.34 21.63
C SER A 110 17.94 -8.72 21.95
N VAL A 111 16.95 -8.79 22.84
CA VAL A 111 16.35 -10.03 23.31
C VAL A 111 14.87 -10.05 22.99
N LEU A 112 14.42 -11.07 22.26
CA LEU A 112 13.01 -11.32 21.95
C LEU A 112 12.57 -12.61 22.64
N ALA A 113 11.56 -12.53 23.51
CA ALA A 113 10.94 -13.70 24.10
C ALA A 113 9.58 -13.98 23.45
N VAL A 114 9.41 -15.21 22.94
CA VAL A 114 8.19 -15.66 22.25
C VAL A 114 7.76 -16.97 22.90
N LYS A 115 6.58 -16.98 23.53
CA LYS A 115 6.08 -18.14 24.31
C LYS A 115 7.08 -18.59 25.38
N SER A 116 7.92 -19.58 25.03
CA SER A 116 8.89 -20.26 25.89
C SER A 116 10.30 -20.25 25.29
N SER A 117 10.49 -19.64 24.12
CA SER A 117 11.80 -19.48 23.49
C SER A 117 12.27 -18.03 23.61
N THR A 118 13.58 -17.88 23.84
CA THR A 118 14.25 -16.58 23.90
C THR A 118 15.28 -16.53 22.79
N TYR A 119 15.21 -15.48 21.98
CA TYR A 119 16.11 -15.22 20.87
C TYR A 119 16.96 -14.00 21.20
N VAL A 120 18.25 -14.07 20.92
CA VAL A 120 19.22 -13.03 21.30
C VAL A 120 20.02 -12.58 20.09
N GLY A 121 20.13 -11.27 19.89
CA GLY A 121 20.81 -10.65 18.76
C GLY A 121 19.85 -10.29 17.62
N GLY A 122 20.15 -9.20 16.92
CA GLY A 122 19.30 -8.67 15.84
C GLY A 122 19.11 -9.64 14.69
N GLU A 123 20.15 -10.39 14.31
CA GLU A 123 20.11 -11.36 13.21
C GLU A 123 19.20 -12.56 13.53
N GLN A 124 19.31 -13.14 14.74
CA GLN A 124 18.42 -14.23 15.15
C GLN A 124 16.96 -13.78 15.20
N ILE A 125 16.73 -12.57 15.71
CA ILE A 125 15.38 -11.99 15.78
C ILE A 125 14.81 -11.79 14.38
N GLU A 126 15.60 -11.26 13.45
CA GLU A 126 15.23 -11.09 12.05
C GLU A 126 14.84 -12.43 11.40
N HIS A 127 15.70 -13.46 11.53
CA HIS A 127 15.41 -14.79 10.99
C HIS A 127 14.14 -15.40 11.56
N VAL A 128 13.89 -15.25 12.86
CA VAL A 128 12.68 -15.76 13.51
C VAL A 128 11.45 -15.02 13.01
N LEU A 129 11.50 -13.69 12.90
CA LEU A 129 10.39 -12.89 12.38
C LEU A 129 10.07 -13.23 10.92
N LEU A 130 11.09 -13.37 10.07
CA LEU A 130 10.95 -13.80 8.68
C LEU A 130 10.39 -15.23 8.58
N GLY A 131 10.83 -16.12 9.48
CA GLY A 131 10.32 -17.50 9.55
C GLY A 131 8.85 -17.59 9.97
N MET A 132 8.36 -16.63 10.77
CA MET A 132 6.94 -16.53 11.12
C MET A 132 6.12 -15.95 9.96
N ARG A 133 6.60 -14.86 9.35
CA ARG A 133 5.92 -14.20 8.23
C ARG A 133 6.92 -13.46 7.34
N SER A 134 7.11 -13.97 6.14
CA SER A 134 8.02 -13.42 5.12
C SER A 134 7.34 -12.56 4.06
N SER A 135 6.02 -12.40 4.10
CA SER A 135 5.27 -11.69 3.05
C SER A 135 4.30 -10.63 3.60
N LEU A 136 4.09 -9.60 2.78
CA LEU A 136 3.26 -8.43 3.07
C LEU A 136 2.36 -8.10 1.86
N PRO A 137 1.03 -8.04 2.02
CA PRO A 137 0.19 -7.55 0.95
C PRO A 137 0.45 -6.05 0.74
N VAL A 138 0.69 -5.68 -0.52
CA VAL A 138 0.94 -4.30 -0.94
C VAL A 138 -0.08 -3.93 -2.01
N ARG A 139 -0.57 -2.69 -1.94
CA ARG A 139 -1.44 -2.10 -2.94
C ARG A 139 -0.67 -1.06 -3.72
N TYR A 140 -0.75 -1.10 -5.05
CA TYR A 140 -0.09 -0.13 -5.91
C TYR A 140 -1.06 0.44 -6.94
N ARG A 141 -0.74 1.63 -7.46
CA ARG A 141 -1.54 2.25 -8.53
C ARG A 141 -1.22 1.60 -9.87
N ASN A 142 -2.23 1.22 -10.64
CA ASN A 142 -2.01 0.62 -11.96
C ASN A 142 -1.14 1.49 -12.87
N ARG A 143 -1.34 2.82 -12.85
CA ARG A 143 -0.55 3.72 -13.69
C ARG A 143 0.92 3.80 -13.28
N ASN A 144 1.22 3.69 -11.99
CA ASN A 144 2.56 3.80 -11.46
C ASN A 144 2.75 2.88 -10.24
N PRO A 145 3.32 1.68 -10.44
CA PRO A 145 3.55 0.72 -9.35
C PRO A 145 4.54 1.22 -8.30
N ALA A 146 5.38 2.21 -8.61
CA ALA A 146 6.28 2.83 -7.63
C ALA A 146 5.50 3.58 -6.53
N HIS A 147 4.25 3.98 -6.79
CA HIS A 147 3.34 4.43 -5.74
C HIS A 147 2.58 3.24 -5.17
N HIS A 148 3.14 2.68 -4.11
CA HIS A 148 2.61 1.54 -3.41
C HIS A 148 2.37 1.84 -1.93
N THR A 149 1.57 1.01 -1.27
CA THR A 149 1.18 1.17 0.13
C THR A 149 1.03 -0.21 0.77
N PRO A 150 1.74 -0.48 1.87
CA PRO A 150 1.63 -1.76 2.60
C PRO A 150 0.26 -1.87 3.28
N MET A 151 -0.29 -3.09 3.34
CA MET A 151 -1.61 -3.37 3.92
C MET A 151 -1.57 -4.44 5.03
N PRO A 152 -0.87 -4.21 6.15
CA PRO A 152 -0.58 -5.25 7.14
C PRO A 152 -1.81 -5.86 7.84
N ASP A 153 -2.91 -5.13 7.98
CA ASP A 153 -4.11 -5.61 8.69
C ASP A 153 -5.00 -6.53 7.82
N ARG A 154 -4.68 -6.67 6.53
CA ARG A 154 -5.37 -7.64 5.67
C ARG A 154 -4.69 -8.99 5.82
N GLU A 155 -5.20 -9.80 6.73
CA GLU A 155 -5.06 -11.26 6.68
C GLU A 155 -5.53 -11.71 5.30
N ARG A 156 -4.60 -11.84 4.34
CA ARG A 156 -4.95 -12.38 3.03
C ARG A 156 -5.26 -13.85 3.21
N VAL A 157 -6.54 -14.15 3.03
CA VAL A 157 -7.08 -15.37 2.45
C VAL A 157 -5.99 -16.03 1.60
N SER A 158 -5.39 -17.07 2.17
CA SER A 158 -4.57 -18.00 1.43
C SER A 158 -5.51 -18.73 0.47
N THR A 159 -5.72 -18.18 -0.73
CA THR A 159 -5.90 -19.02 -1.90
C THR A 159 -4.61 -19.80 -2.05
N GLN A 160 -4.49 -20.88 -1.28
CA GLN A 160 -3.72 -22.04 -1.66
C GLN A 160 -4.18 -22.38 -3.07
N ILE A 161 -3.41 -21.94 -4.07
CA ILE A 161 -3.37 -22.64 -5.33
C ILE A 161 -2.78 -24.00 -4.96
N LYS A 162 -3.67 -24.96 -4.63
CA LYS A 162 -3.34 -26.37 -4.63
C LYS A 162 -2.78 -26.64 -6.02
N HIS A 163 -1.47 -26.76 -6.13
CA HIS A 163 -0.87 -27.50 -7.23
C HIS A 163 -1.45 -28.91 -7.14
N ARG A 164 -2.46 -29.16 -7.97
CA ARG A 164 -2.98 -30.49 -8.24
C ARG A 164 -1.97 -31.10 -9.22
N THR A 165 -0.91 -31.69 -8.69
CA THR A 165 -0.12 -32.65 -9.45
C THR A 165 -1.03 -33.85 -9.70
N ALA A 166 -1.38 -34.04 -10.97
CA ALA A 166 -1.88 -35.31 -11.49
C ALA A 166 -0.70 -36.24 -11.76
#